data_AF-A0A518B1A2-F1
#
_entry.id   AF-A0A518B1A2-F1
#
_cell.length_a   1.000
_cell.length_b   1.000
_cell.length_c   1.000
_cell.angle_alpha   90.00
_cell.angle_beta   90.00
_cell.angle_gamma   90.00
#
_symmetry.space_group_name_H-M   'P 1'
#
loop_
_entity.id
_entity.type
_entity.pdbx_description
1 polymer ?
#
loop_
_entity_poly.entity_id
_entity_poly.type
_entity_poly.pdbx_seq_one_letter_code
_entity_poly.pdbx_strand_id
1 'polypeptide(L)'
;MDTVKTRVNWSAVVRDAVERKLEDIQRLESVTVNKSLVERLRESKAKFEQDEQANGWEVGKQWAESAAEYGDLVRLSSLAPALTNDPYVELDPLGVYAAIFPDDGPDRTSSEEFWKEYSGAETAYPTSDWLRGFVAGSAEVFQQVEDDL
;
A
#
# COMPACT_ATOMS: atom_id res chain seq x y z
N MET A 1 37.00 36.82 -48.89
CA MET A 1 36.50 36.59 -47.52
C MET A 1 35.66 37.81 -47.19
N ASP A 2 34.37 37.75 -47.55
CA ASP A 2 33.50 38.95 -47.58
C ASP A 2 32.96 39.31 -46.20
N THR A 3 33.07 40.60 -45.93
CA THR A 3 32.97 41.28 -44.64
C THR A 3 31.51 41.53 -44.26
N VAL A 4 31.05 41.06 -43.10
CA VAL A 4 29.73 41.41 -42.55
C VAL A 4 29.70 42.93 -42.26
N LYS A 5 28.92 43.69 -43.05
CA LYS A 5 28.82 45.17 -42.97
C LYS A 5 27.88 45.72 -41.88
N THR A 6 27.33 44.87 -41.02
CA THR A 6 26.33 45.28 -40.03
C THR A 6 26.90 45.16 -38.62
N ARG A 7 26.90 46.24 -37.84
CA ARG A 7 27.22 46.18 -36.40
C ARG A 7 26.10 45.39 -35.70
N VAL A 8 26.35 44.11 -35.46
CA VAL A 8 25.44 43.25 -34.69
C VAL A 8 25.62 43.57 -33.21
N ASN A 9 24.52 43.89 -32.53
CA ASN A 9 24.51 44.02 -31.08
C ASN A 9 24.50 42.61 -30.45
N TRP A 10 25.69 42.04 -30.27
CA TRP A 10 25.86 40.70 -29.71
C TRP A 10 25.24 40.53 -28.32
N SER A 11 25.20 41.58 -27.50
CA SER A 11 24.56 41.51 -26.18
C SER A 11 23.04 41.32 -26.27
N ALA A 12 22.39 41.92 -27.29
CA ALA A 12 20.97 41.70 -27.54
C ALA A 12 20.70 40.28 -28.06
N VAL A 13 21.55 39.79 -28.97
CA VAL A 13 21.45 38.41 -29.50
C VAL A 13 21.64 37.37 -28.39
N VAL A 14 22.62 37.56 -27.51
CA VAL A 14 22.89 36.66 -26.39
C VAL A 14 21.74 36.70 -25.37
N ARG A 15 21.22 37.88 -25.03
CA ARG A 15 20.08 37.99 -24.11
C ARG A 15 18.86 37.21 -24.61
N ASP A 16 18.49 37.43 -25.86
CA ASP A 16 17.35 36.76 -26.50
C ASP A 16 17.53 35.23 -26.55
N ALA A 17 18.76 34.75 -26.82
CA ALA A 17 19.07 33.32 -26.76
C ALA A 17 19.00 32.74 -25.34
N VAL A 18 19.44 33.50 -24.33
CA VAL A 18 19.39 33.10 -22.92
C VAL A 18 17.96 33.09 -22.40
N GLU A 19 17.16 34.11 -22.71
CA GLU A 19 15.75 34.19 -22.32
C GLU A 19 14.95 33.01 -22.90
N ARG A 20 15.10 32.70 -24.19
CA ARG A 20 14.49 31.51 -24.80
C ARG A 20 14.91 30.22 -24.11
N LYS A 21 16.19 30.10 -23.75
CA LYS A 21 16.68 28.87 -23.10
C LYS A 21 16.13 28.74 -21.67
N LEU A 22 15.96 29.84 -20.95
CA LEU A 22 15.32 29.86 -19.64
C LEU A 22 13.83 29.49 -19.72
N GLU A 23 13.11 30.00 -20.72
CA GLU A 23 11.72 29.62 -20.97
C GLU A 23 11.59 28.13 -21.31
N ASP A 24 12.49 27.59 -22.13
CA ASP A 24 12.55 26.15 -22.44
C ASP A 24 12.79 25.32 -21.17
N ILE A 25 13.71 25.75 -20.30
CA ILE A 25 13.99 25.07 -19.02
C ILE A 25 12.76 25.12 -18.11
N GLN A 26 12.12 26.29 -17.95
CA GLN A 26 10.89 26.43 -17.15
C GLN A 26 9.72 25.61 -17.71
N ARG A 27 9.62 25.49 -19.04
CA ARG A 27 8.62 24.64 -19.70
C ARG A 27 8.91 23.16 -19.45
N LEU A 28 10.17 22.74 -19.46
CA LEU A 28 10.55 21.36 -19.14
C LEU A 28 10.31 21.05 -17.65
N GLU A 29 10.62 21.98 -16.74
CA GLU A 29 10.35 21.83 -15.31
C GLU A 29 8.85 21.77 -14.99
N SER A 30 8.00 22.53 -15.71
CA SER A 30 6.54 22.46 -15.55
C SER A 30 5.91 21.18 -16.14
N VAL A 31 6.64 20.45 -16.99
CA VAL A 31 6.30 19.09 -17.45
C VAL A 31 6.74 18.01 -16.43
N THR A 32 7.59 18.36 -15.46
CA THR A 32 8.27 17.40 -14.56
C THR A 32 7.47 17.10 -13.28
N VAL A 33 6.40 16.31 -13.39
CA VAL A 33 5.48 15.91 -12.29
C VAL A 33 4.35 16.92 -12.09
N ASN A 34 3.20 16.58 -12.66
CA ASN A 34 1.94 17.28 -12.41
C ASN A 34 1.58 17.12 -10.93
N LYS A 35 1.83 18.15 -10.10
CA LYS A 35 1.55 18.13 -8.65
C LYS A 35 0.10 17.72 -8.35
N SER A 36 -0.84 18.16 -9.17
CA SER A 36 -2.25 17.77 -9.07
C SER A 36 -2.47 16.27 -9.34
N LEU A 37 -1.70 15.65 -10.25
CA LEU A 37 -1.71 14.20 -10.43
C LEU A 37 -1.19 13.47 -9.18
N VAL A 38 -0.10 13.95 -8.57
CA VAL A 38 0.47 13.34 -7.36
C VAL A 38 -0.49 13.46 -6.18
N GLU A 39 -1.09 14.63 -5.98
CA GLU A 39 -2.09 14.85 -4.92
C GLU A 39 -3.29 13.92 -5.10
N ARG A 40 -3.86 13.86 -6.32
CA ARG A 40 -4.96 12.92 -6.64
C ARG A 40 -4.58 11.46 -6.39
N LEU A 41 -3.37 11.05 -6.76
CA LEU A 41 -2.92 9.67 -6.54
C LEU A 41 -2.67 9.38 -5.06
N ARG A 42 -2.22 10.36 -4.26
CA ARG A 42 -2.10 10.21 -2.80
C ARG A 42 -3.46 10.03 -2.14
N GLU A 43 -4.44 10.84 -2.51
CA GLU A 43 -5.81 10.70 -2.01
C GLU A 43 -6.42 9.36 -2.41
N SER A 44 -6.26 8.98 -3.69
CA SER A 44 -6.72 7.69 -4.20
C SER A 44 -6.05 6.52 -3.49
N LYS A 45 -4.75 6.64 -3.17
CA LYS A 45 -3.99 5.63 -2.42
C LYS A 45 -4.53 5.51 -1.00
N ALA A 46 -4.65 6.61 -0.26
CA ALA A 46 -5.14 6.60 1.11
C ALA A 46 -6.56 6.01 1.21
N LYS A 47 -7.42 6.32 0.24
CA LYS A 47 -8.75 5.71 0.15
C LYS A 47 -8.68 4.21 -0.11
N PHE A 48 -7.84 3.77 -1.04
CA PHE A 48 -7.66 2.35 -1.34
C PHE A 48 -7.15 1.58 -0.11
N GLU A 49 -6.14 2.09 0.60
CA GLU A 49 -5.61 1.46 1.83
C GLU A 49 -6.69 1.35 2.92
N GLN A 50 -7.52 2.40 3.08
CA GLN A 50 -8.65 2.38 4.01
C GLN A 50 -9.72 1.35 3.62
N ASP A 51 -10.07 1.27 2.33
CA ASP A 51 -11.06 0.33 1.82
C ASP A 51 -10.56 -1.14 1.98
N GLU A 52 -9.28 -1.39 1.71
CA GLU A 52 -8.63 -2.70 1.91
C GLU A 52 -8.65 -3.10 3.39
N GLN A 53 -8.28 -2.19 4.30
CA GLN A 53 -8.29 -2.46 5.73
C GLN A 53 -9.70 -2.73 6.25
N ALA A 54 -10.71 -1.97 5.80
CA ALA A 54 -12.10 -2.19 6.19
C ALA A 54 -12.64 -3.54 5.67
N ASN A 55 -12.31 -3.90 4.43
CA ASN A 55 -12.68 -5.18 3.85
C ASN A 55 -12.05 -6.35 4.62
N GLY A 56 -10.74 -6.28 4.85
CA GLY A 56 -10.02 -7.28 5.63
C GLY A 56 -10.61 -7.44 7.02
N TRP A 57 -10.96 -6.34 7.70
CA TRP A 57 -11.56 -6.38 9.03
C TRP A 57 -12.89 -7.15 9.05
N GLU A 58 -13.79 -6.89 8.11
CA GLU A 58 -15.06 -7.59 8.02
C GLU A 58 -14.86 -9.10 7.78
N VAL A 59 -13.96 -9.46 6.85
CA VAL A 59 -13.64 -10.86 6.55
C VAL A 59 -12.98 -11.55 7.75
N GLY A 60 -12.08 -10.86 8.46
CA GLY A 60 -11.43 -11.36 9.66
C GLY A 60 -12.41 -11.68 10.78
N LYS A 61 -13.45 -10.87 10.95
CA LYS A 61 -14.55 -11.15 11.88
C LYS A 61 -15.35 -12.37 11.45
N GLN A 62 -15.75 -12.41 10.18
CA GLN A 62 -16.51 -13.54 9.66
C GLN A 62 -15.74 -14.86 9.79
N TRP A 63 -14.45 -14.87 9.46
CA TRP A 63 -13.59 -16.05 9.65
C TRP A 63 -13.50 -16.45 11.12
N ALA A 64 -13.29 -15.48 12.02
CA ALA A 64 -13.22 -15.72 13.47
C ALA A 64 -14.49 -16.34 14.03
N GLU A 65 -15.66 -15.91 13.55
CA GLU A 65 -16.97 -16.40 14.01
C GLU A 65 -17.35 -17.77 13.44
N SER A 66 -16.86 -18.12 12.24
CA SER A 66 -17.35 -19.29 11.49
C SER A 66 -16.38 -20.44 11.34
N ALA A 67 -15.07 -20.18 11.39
CA ALA A 67 -14.04 -21.15 11.02
C ALA A 67 -12.86 -21.22 12.00
N ALA A 68 -12.53 -20.12 12.70
CA ALA A 68 -11.36 -20.09 13.58
C ALA A 68 -11.54 -20.98 14.81
N GLU A 69 -10.47 -21.66 15.21
CA GLU A 69 -10.38 -22.31 16.50
C GLU A 69 -9.80 -21.36 17.56
N TYR A 70 -10.01 -21.67 18.85
CA TYR A 70 -9.50 -20.87 19.97
C TYR A 70 -7.98 -20.60 19.85
N GLY A 71 -7.21 -21.62 19.48
CA GLY A 71 -5.77 -21.48 19.31
C GLY A 71 -5.38 -20.50 18.19
N ASP A 72 -6.15 -20.46 17.11
CA ASP A 72 -5.93 -19.55 15.98
C ASP A 72 -6.13 -18.09 16.42
N LEU A 73 -7.21 -17.85 17.17
CA LEU A 73 -7.55 -16.53 17.69
C LEU A 73 -6.52 -16.01 18.71
N VAL A 74 -6.02 -16.88 19.60
CA VAL A 74 -4.92 -16.52 20.52
C VAL A 74 -3.65 -16.14 19.77
N ARG A 75 -3.30 -16.88 18.71
CA ARG A 75 -2.10 -16.58 17.93
C ARG A 75 -2.24 -15.27 17.17
N LEU A 76 -3.37 -15.03 16.52
CA LEU A 76 -3.62 -13.77 15.80
C LEU A 76 -3.76 -12.56 16.74
N SER A 77 -4.42 -12.71 17.89
CA SER A 77 -4.55 -11.62 18.86
C SER A 77 -3.19 -11.17 19.41
N SER A 78 -2.22 -12.09 19.50
CA SER A 78 -0.84 -11.75 19.87
C SER A 78 -0.11 -10.91 18.82
N LEU A 79 -0.52 -10.96 17.55
CA LEU A 79 0.04 -10.13 16.47
C LEU A 79 -0.55 -8.72 16.45
N ALA A 80 -1.79 -8.54 16.90
CA ALA A 80 -2.50 -7.26 16.83
C ALA A 80 -1.75 -6.08 17.50
N PRO A 81 -1.15 -6.20 18.70
CA PRO A 81 -0.36 -5.12 19.29
C PRO A 81 0.83 -4.68 18.45
N ALA A 82 1.49 -5.61 17.75
CA ALA A 82 2.60 -5.27 16.86
C ALA A 82 2.13 -4.41 15.67
N LEU A 83 0.94 -4.71 15.13
CA LEU A 83 0.34 -3.97 14.02
C LEU A 83 -0.11 -2.57 14.42
N THR A 84 -0.61 -2.40 15.64
CA THR A 84 -1.05 -1.10 16.17
C THR A 84 0.13 -0.18 16.51
N ASN A 85 1.22 -0.75 17.02
CA ASN A 85 2.38 0.04 17.45
C ASN A 85 3.30 0.48 16.31
N ASP A 86 3.29 -0.25 15.19
CA ASP A 86 4.08 0.11 14.01
C ASP A 86 3.23 0.05 12.73
N PRO A 87 2.78 1.21 12.21
CA PRO A 87 2.01 1.28 10.97
C PRO A 87 2.85 0.94 9.71
N TYR A 88 4.17 0.79 9.85
CA TYR A 88 5.08 0.46 8.74
C TYR A 88 5.47 -1.03 8.67
N VAL A 89 5.04 -1.86 9.63
CA VAL A 89 5.21 -3.31 9.53
C VAL A 89 4.46 -3.86 8.32
N GLU A 90 5.17 -4.37 7.34
CA GLU A 90 4.53 -5.08 6.23
C GLU A 90 4.13 -6.49 6.69
N LEU A 91 2.87 -6.84 6.47
CA LEU A 91 2.39 -8.20 6.67
C LEU A 91 2.55 -9.00 5.38
N ASP A 92 3.24 -10.12 5.54
CA ASP A 92 3.35 -11.15 4.51
C ASP A 92 2.20 -12.17 4.70
N PRO A 93 1.43 -12.47 3.64
CA PRO A 93 0.36 -13.47 3.70
C PRO A 93 0.84 -14.84 4.19
N LEU A 94 2.05 -15.26 3.82
CA LEU A 94 2.59 -16.56 4.26
C LEU A 94 2.91 -16.53 5.76
N GLY A 95 3.46 -15.43 6.27
CA GLY A 95 3.73 -15.22 7.68
C GLY A 95 2.46 -15.17 8.54
N VAL A 96 1.40 -14.50 8.08
CA VAL A 96 0.11 -14.51 8.78
C VAL A 96 -0.50 -15.91 8.76
N TYR A 97 -0.46 -16.61 7.61
CA TYR A 97 -0.94 -17.98 7.50
C TYR A 97 -0.19 -18.94 8.45
N ALA A 98 1.14 -18.86 8.48
CA ALA A 98 1.97 -19.68 9.37
C ALA A 98 1.73 -19.38 10.86
N ALA A 99 1.30 -18.16 11.20
CA ALA A 99 0.89 -17.84 12.56
C ALA A 99 -0.45 -18.50 12.93
N ILE A 100 -1.37 -18.64 11.97
CA ILE A 100 -2.64 -19.34 12.18
C ILE A 100 -2.39 -20.86 12.26
N PHE A 101 -1.66 -21.42 11.30
CA PHE A 101 -1.41 -22.85 11.13
C PHE A 101 0.07 -23.22 11.29
N PRO A 102 0.62 -23.20 12.52
CA PRO A 102 2.05 -23.45 12.74
C PRO A 102 2.47 -24.91 12.43
N ASP A 103 1.54 -25.86 12.53
CA ASP A 103 1.82 -27.29 12.37
C ASP A 103 1.82 -27.76 10.90
N ASP A 104 1.14 -27.03 10.01
CA ASP A 104 1.08 -27.34 8.58
C ASP A 104 2.38 -26.94 7.84
N GLY A 105 3.24 -26.18 8.51
CA GLY A 105 4.42 -25.55 7.92
C GLY A 105 4.04 -24.44 6.93
N PRO A 106 5.01 -23.63 6.49
CA PRO A 106 4.75 -22.58 5.49
C PRO A 106 4.60 -23.22 4.11
N ASP A 107 3.49 -23.92 3.85
CA ASP A 107 3.13 -24.33 2.50
C ASP A 107 2.54 -23.16 1.74
N ARG A 108 3.20 -22.81 0.64
CA ARG A 108 2.81 -21.69 -0.20
C ARG A 108 1.46 -21.96 -0.86
N THR A 109 1.20 -23.20 -1.28
CA THR A 109 -0.04 -23.55 -1.97
C THR A 109 -1.24 -23.47 -1.04
N SER A 110 -1.17 -24.08 0.15
CA SER A 110 -2.22 -23.96 1.15
C SER A 110 -2.46 -22.52 1.59
N SER A 111 -1.39 -21.71 1.73
CA SER A 111 -1.53 -20.28 2.00
C SER A 111 -2.25 -19.53 0.87
N GLU A 112 -1.87 -19.76 -0.40
CA GLU A 112 -2.54 -19.14 -1.56
C GLU A 112 -4.02 -19.54 -1.64
N GLU A 113 -4.35 -20.82 -1.41
CA GLU A 113 -5.73 -21.32 -1.42
C GLU A 113 -6.57 -20.69 -0.31
N PHE A 114 -6.04 -20.66 0.92
CA PHE A 114 -6.68 -20.02 2.07
C PHE A 114 -6.99 -18.55 1.78
N TRP A 115 -5.99 -17.79 1.34
CA TRP A 115 -6.20 -16.36 1.10
C TRP A 115 -7.10 -16.07 -0.09
N LYS A 116 -7.08 -16.91 -1.12
CA LYS A 116 -7.99 -16.77 -2.27
C LYS A 116 -9.45 -16.99 -1.86
N GLU A 117 -9.72 -17.92 -0.94
CA GLU A 117 -11.05 -18.16 -0.42
C GLU A 117 -11.61 -16.93 0.31
N TYR A 118 -10.83 -16.33 1.20
CA TYR A 118 -11.30 -15.25 2.07
C TYR A 118 -11.20 -13.85 1.46
N SER A 119 -10.16 -13.55 0.69
CA SER A 119 -10.01 -12.22 0.06
C SER A 119 -10.91 -12.03 -1.17
N GLY A 120 -11.37 -13.13 -1.78
CA GLY A 120 -12.09 -13.10 -3.05
C GLY A 120 -11.26 -12.53 -4.22
N ALA A 121 -9.95 -12.33 -4.02
CA ALA A 121 -9.08 -11.73 -5.03
C ALA A 121 -8.78 -12.72 -6.15
N GLU A 122 -8.80 -12.23 -7.40
CA GLU A 122 -8.31 -13.00 -8.54
C GLU A 122 -6.78 -13.20 -8.49
N THR A 123 -6.06 -12.31 -7.81
CA THR A 123 -4.62 -12.41 -7.57
C THR A 123 -4.31 -13.19 -6.29
N ALA A 124 -3.21 -13.95 -6.31
CA ALA A 124 -2.91 -14.99 -5.32
C ALA A 124 -2.76 -14.53 -3.85
N TYR A 125 -2.58 -13.22 -3.60
CA TYR A 125 -2.39 -12.73 -2.24
C TYR A 125 -3.07 -11.38 -1.97
N PRO A 126 -3.66 -11.21 -0.78
CA PRO A 126 -4.19 -9.93 -0.30
C PRO A 126 -3.05 -8.94 -0.04
N THR A 127 -3.41 -7.65 0.02
CA THR A 127 -2.47 -6.58 0.38
C THR A 127 -2.14 -6.62 1.88
N SER A 128 -1.04 -5.97 2.27
CA SER A 128 -0.70 -5.82 3.69
C SER A 128 -1.79 -5.07 4.48
N ASP A 129 -2.47 -4.10 3.88
CA ASP A 129 -3.55 -3.35 4.54
C ASP A 129 -4.78 -4.22 4.77
N TRP A 130 -5.11 -5.05 3.78
CA TRP A 130 -6.15 -6.06 3.94
C TRP A 130 -5.81 -7.06 5.05
N LEU A 131 -4.58 -7.58 5.10
CA LEU A 131 -4.13 -8.48 6.16
C LEU A 131 -4.17 -7.81 7.55
N ARG A 132 -3.83 -6.51 7.63
CA ARG A 132 -3.95 -5.74 8.88
C ARG A 132 -5.41 -5.66 9.33
N GLY A 133 -6.32 -5.41 8.39
CA GLY A 133 -7.75 -5.48 8.62
C GLY A 133 -8.15 -6.85 9.18
N PHE A 134 -7.78 -7.92 8.48
CA PHE A 134 -8.09 -9.30 8.84
C PHE A 134 -7.67 -9.63 10.27
N VAL A 135 -6.40 -9.40 10.62
CA VAL A 135 -5.88 -9.64 11.98
C VAL A 135 -6.64 -8.82 13.02
N ALA A 136 -6.93 -7.53 12.74
CA ALA A 136 -7.64 -6.66 13.67
C ALA A 136 -9.09 -7.12 13.89
N GLY A 137 -9.80 -7.51 12.84
CA GLY A 137 -11.17 -8.01 12.93
C GLY A 137 -11.25 -9.31 13.73
N SER A 138 -10.36 -10.26 13.46
CA SER A 138 -10.30 -11.51 14.22
C SER A 138 -9.93 -11.29 15.69
N ALA A 139 -8.99 -10.39 15.97
CA ALA A 139 -8.60 -10.06 17.35
C ALA A 139 -9.74 -9.38 18.13
N GLU A 140 -10.55 -8.55 17.46
CA GLU A 140 -11.73 -7.93 18.07
C GLU A 140 -12.76 -8.98 18.51
N VAL A 141 -13.03 -9.99 17.67
CA VAL A 141 -13.93 -11.10 18.04
C VAL A 141 -13.39 -11.84 19.26
N PHE A 142 -12.08 -12.13 19.29
CA PHE A 142 -11.46 -12.80 20.43
C PHE A 142 -11.62 -12.00 21.72
N GLN A 143 -11.34 -10.68 21.69
CA GLN A 143 -11.51 -9.79 22.84
C GLN A 143 -12.95 -9.76 23.38
N GLN A 144 -13.96 -9.96 22.53
CA GLN A 144 -15.36 -9.98 22.96
C GLN A 144 -15.75 -11.26 23.69
N VAL A 145 -15.07 -12.38 23.42
CA VAL A 145 -15.43 -13.70 23.96
C VAL A 145 -14.43 -14.23 24.98
N GLU A 146 -13.23 -13.62 25.10
CA GLU A 146 -12.15 -14.11 25.96
C GLU A 146 -12.56 -14.21 27.44
N ASP A 147 -13.35 -13.25 27.94
CA ASP A 147 -13.82 -13.23 29.34
C ASP A 147 -14.84 -14.34 29.66
N ASP A 148 -15.47 -14.93 28.64
CA ASP A 148 -16.54 -15.94 28.76
C ASP A 148 -16.05 -17.39 28.55
N LEU A 149 -14.75 -17.59 28.25
CA LEU A 149 -14.12 -18.90 27.95
C LEU A 149 -13.34 -19.47 29.16
#